data_AF-A0AAV5NLQ9-F1
#
_entry.id   AF-A0AAV5NLQ9-F1
#
_cell.length_a   1.000
_cell.length_b   1.000
_cell.length_c   1.000
_cell.angle_alpha   90.00
_cell.angle_beta   90.00
_cell.angle_gamma   90.00
#
_symmetry.space_group_name_H-M   'P 1'
#
loop_
_entity.id
_entity.type
_entity.pdbx_description
1 polymer ?
#
loop_
_entity_poly.entity_id
_entity_poly.type
_entity_poly.pdbx_seq_one_letter_code
_entity_poly.pdbx_strand_id
1 'polypeptide(L)'
;MQINLTVSAGISAFENPTLVHRDNAINLNNVFVHSPHSMQLVPSPATYEKYGICKGDWLLVDAALQPLMSDLVLVENHDETFVVEFKKYRQHQMGLEDCDPTILLGVISLSVHHYRKPVPLPVHANLVELDIHQFLIERELSTVLCRAKGESMLPYIFNDDIMILERHLTPISGDVCVIALNHELVCKRIDVERSTLYSDNAAFKPYKVNQEKDYLRMHGVVRYALRLIRGIHAGNH
;
A
#
# COMPACT_ATOMS: atom_id res chain seq x y z
N MET A 1 4.50 -26.02 30.49
CA MET A 1 3.23 -25.67 29.83
C MET A 1 3.56 -24.71 28.71
N GLN A 2 3.77 -25.23 27.49
CA GLN A 2 4.16 -24.46 26.32
C GLN A 2 3.02 -23.51 25.94
N ILE A 3 3.29 -22.21 25.98
CA ILE A 3 2.40 -21.19 25.43
C ILE A 3 2.64 -21.21 23.92
N ASN A 4 1.78 -21.89 23.18
CA ASN A 4 1.73 -21.84 21.72
C ASN A 4 1.24 -20.44 21.29
N LEU A 5 2.13 -19.45 21.30
CA LEU A 5 1.94 -18.17 20.63
C LEU A 5 2.28 -18.34 19.15
N THR A 6 1.33 -18.90 18.39
CA THR A 6 1.36 -18.83 16.92
C THR A 6 0.94 -17.42 16.50
N VAL A 7 1.79 -16.41 16.78
CA VAL A 7 1.66 -15.08 16.18
C VAL A 7 2.52 -15.08 14.92
N SER A 8 2.04 -15.78 13.89
CA SER A 8 2.69 -15.77 12.57
C SER A 8 2.39 -14.45 11.84
N ALA A 9 2.97 -13.35 12.32
CA ALA A 9 2.92 -12.05 11.65
C ALA A 9 4.22 -11.30 11.92
N GLY A 10 5.36 -11.91 11.57
CA GLY A 10 6.67 -11.32 11.82
C GLY A 10 6.95 -10.13 10.93
N ILE A 11 6.49 -8.94 11.30
CA ILE A 11 6.81 -7.71 10.58
C ILE A 11 8.30 -7.45 10.77
N SER A 12 9.06 -7.37 9.68
CA SER A 12 10.40 -6.78 9.74
C SER A 12 10.21 -5.27 9.72
N ALA A 13 10.18 -4.66 10.90
CA ALA A 13 10.40 -3.22 11.00
C ALA A 13 11.87 -2.96 10.70
N PHE A 14 12.16 -2.00 9.82
CA PHE A 14 13.44 -1.33 9.92
C PHE A 14 13.37 -0.53 11.22
N GLU A 15 14.06 -1.00 12.26
CA GLU A 15 14.26 -0.15 13.42
C GLU A 15 14.98 1.11 12.92
N ASN A 16 14.49 2.29 13.30
CA ASN A 16 15.31 3.49 13.32
C ASN A 16 15.60 3.81 14.79
N PRO A 17 16.75 3.34 15.31
CA PRO A 17 17.25 3.67 16.62
C PRO A 17 18.50 4.53 16.43
N THR A 18 18.34 5.82 16.14
CA THR A 18 19.44 6.80 16.31
C THR A 18 20.77 6.37 15.64
N LEU A 19 20.77 6.01 14.36
CA LEU A 19 22.01 5.67 13.65
C LEU A 19 22.63 6.92 13.01
N VAL A 20 23.80 7.30 13.53
CA VAL A 20 24.64 8.45 13.13
C VAL A 20 25.29 8.27 11.74
N HIS A 21 24.74 7.42 10.87
CA HIS A 21 25.19 7.26 9.49
C HIS A 21 24.02 7.42 8.53
N ARG A 22 23.81 8.66 8.09
CA ARG A 22 23.03 8.97 6.89
C ARG A 22 23.79 8.43 5.69
N ASP A 23 23.46 7.21 5.29
CA ASP A 23 23.44 6.87 3.87
C ASP A 23 21.99 7.11 3.43
N ASN A 24 21.74 8.33 2.91
CA ASN A 24 20.53 8.83 2.26
C ASN A 24 19.18 8.27 2.73
N ALA A 25 18.35 9.12 3.36
CA ALA A 25 16.93 8.83 3.55
C ALA A 25 16.33 8.32 2.23
N ILE A 26 15.64 7.17 2.27
CA ILE A 26 15.08 6.55 1.06
C ILE A 26 14.04 7.51 0.47
N ASN A 27 14.39 8.12 -0.66
CA ASN A 27 13.44 8.90 -1.45
C ASN A 27 12.55 7.92 -2.23
N LEU A 28 11.25 7.90 -1.90
CA LEU A 28 10.29 6.98 -2.52
C LEU A 28 10.14 7.23 -4.02
N ASN A 29 10.31 8.48 -4.46
CA ASN A 29 10.28 8.84 -5.87
C ASN A 29 11.35 8.07 -6.65
N ASN A 30 12.58 8.03 -6.13
CA ASN A 30 13.67 7.29 -6.77
C ASN A 30 13.44 5.76 -6.81
N VAL A 31 12.57 5.24 -5.95
CA VAL A 31 12.29 3.80 -5.86
C VAL A 31 11.19 3.39 -6.83
N PHE A 32 10.11 4.16 -6.94
CA PHE A 32 8.93 3.75 -7.71
C PHE A 32 8.67 4.59 -8.97
N VAL A 33 9.24 5.79 -9.07
CA VAL A 33 9.08 6.67 -10.23
C VAL A 33 10.34 6.59 -11.09
N HIS A 34 10.27 5.80 -12.17
CA HIS A 34 11.39 5.61 -13.10
C HIS A 34 11.32 6.57 -14.29
N SER A 35 10.11 7.00 -14.66
CA SER A 35 9.85 7.87 -15.81
C SER A 35 8.81 8.94 -15.45
N PRO A 36 9.19 10.05 -14.77
CA PRO A 36 8.25 11.05 -14.27
C PRO A 36 7.32 11.66 -15.33
N HIS A 37 7.75 11.70 -16.59
CA HIS A 37 6.96 12.26 -17.70
C HIS A 37 5.90 11.32 -18.27
N SER A 38 5.99 10.02 -17.99
CA SER A 38 5.02 9.01 -18.45
C SER A 38 4.20 8.40 -17.32
N MET A 39 4.62 8.64 -16.07
CA MET A 39 3.96 8.13 -14.89
C MET A 39 2.96 9.14 -14.33
N GLN A 40 1.82 8.63 -13.87
CA GLN A 40 0.77 9.42 -13.24
C GLN A 40 0.15 8.67 -12.06
N LEU A 41 -0.27 9.42 -11.04
CA LEU A 41 -1.11 8.90 -9.96
C LEU A 41 -2.58 9.12 -10.29
N VAL A 42 -3.35 8.02 -10.30
CA VAL A 42 -4.79 8.03 -10.58
C VAL A 42 -5.53 7.32 -9.45
N PRO A 43 -6.64 7.84 -8.92
CA PRO A 43 -7.45 7.11 -7.95
C PRO A 43 -8.12 5.90 -8.62
N SER A 44 -8.09 4.75 -7.95
CA SER A 44 -8.74 3.54 -8.44
C SER A 44 -10.25 3.75 -8.57
N PRO A 45 -10.85 3.46 -9.73
CA PRO A 45 -12.28 3.72 -9.98
C PRO A 45 -13.20 2.78 -9.17
N ALA A 46 -12.71 1.58 -8.84
CA ALA A 46 -13.45 0.54 -8.15
C ALA A 46 -12.54 -0.30 -7.23
N THR A 47 -13.15 -1.25 -6.52
CA THR A 47 -12.44 -2.26 -5.72
C THR A 47 -12.20 -3.50 -6.57
N TYR A 48 -10.96 -3.97 -6.60
CA TYR A 48 -10.49 -5.18 -7.27
C TYR A 48 -9.84 -6.12 -6.24
N GLU A 49 -10.67 -6.82 -5.46
CA GLU A 49 -10.25 -7.65 -4.31
C GLU A 49 -9.15 -8.67 -4.66
N LYS A 50 -9.22 -9.27 -5.86
CA LYS A 50 -8.21 -10.22 -6.35
C LYS A 50 -6.80 -9.66 -6.33
N TYR A 51 -6.65 -8.35 -6.54
CA TYR A 51 -5.37 -7.65 -6.55
C TYR A 51 -5.16 -6.83 -5.27
N GLY A 52 -6.14 -6.90 -4.36
CA GLY A 52 -6.24 -6.09 -3.13
C GLY A 52 -6.16 -4.59 -3.39
N ILE A 53 -6.74 -4.13 -4.48
CA ILE A 53 -6.91 -2.70 -4.79
C ILE A 53 -8.31 -2.30 -4.33
N CYS A 54 -8.43 -1.24 -3.53
CA CYS A 54 -9.70 -0.68 -3.13
C CYS A 54 -10.07 0.56 -3.96
N LYS A 55 -11.37 0.86 -4.04
CA LYS A 55 -11.85 2.11 -4.64
C LYS A 55 -11.20 3.30 -3.94
N GLY A 56 -10.61 4.20 -4.72
CA GLY A 56 -9.93 5.40 -4.23
C GLY A 56 -8.46 5.21 -3.84
N ASP A 57 -7.92 3.97 -3.86
CA ASP A 57 -6.48 3.75 -3.73
C ASP A 57 -5.74 4.46 -4.85
N TRP A 58 -4.56 5.02 -4.58
CA TRP A 58 -3.78 5.62 -5.66
C TRP A 58 -3.05 4.55 -6.45
N LEU A 59 -3.19 4.63 -7.77
CA LEU A 59 -2.53 3.76 -8.74
C LEU A 59 -1.45 4.57 -9.44
N LEU A 60 -0.20 4.08 -9.37
CA LEU A 60 0.88 4.60 -10.17
C LEU A 60 0.85 3.92 -11.54
N VAL A 61 0.45 4.67 -12.55
CA VAL A 61 0.26 4.19 -13.93
C VAL A 61 1.38 4.73 -14.79
N ASP A 62 2.10 3.85 -15.50
CA ASP A 62 3.13 4.23 -16.46
C ASP A 62 2.65 3.98 -17.89
N ALA A 63 2.49 5.08 -18.65
CA ALA A 63 2.07 5.04 -20.04
C ALA A 63 3.20 4.63 -21.01
N ALA A 64 4.47 4.68 -20.59
CA ALA A 64 5.61 4.32 -21.44
C ALA A 64 5.96 2.82 -21.37
N LEU A 65 5.46 2.09 -20.35
CA LEU A 65 5.72 0.66 -20.24
C LEU A 65 4.95 -0.13 -21.29
N GLN A 66 5.68 -1.03 -21.97
CA GLN A 66 5.05 -2.08 -22.76
C GLN A 66 4.41 -3.12 -21.81
N PRO A 67 3.08 -3.36 -21.90
CA PRO A 67 2.41 -4.28 -20.99
C PRO A 67 2.74 -5.75 -21.29
N LEU A 68 2.97 -6.52 -20.23
CA LEU A 68 3.04 -7.98 -20.27
C LEU A 68 1.62 -8.57 -20.16
N MET A 69 1.41 -9.81 -20.61
CA MET A 69 0.08 -10.46 -20.54
C MET A 69 -0.47 -10.57 -19.10
N SER A 70 0.41 -10.64 -18.11
CA SER A 70 0.08 -10.70 -16.69
C SER A 70 -0.21 -9.34 -16.05
N ASP A 71 0.12 -8.24 -16.71
CA ASP A 71 0.04 -6.92 -16.09
C ASP A 71 -1.40 -6.47 -15.90
N LEU A 72 -1.61 -5.67 -14.85
CA LEU A 72 -2.78 -4.84 -14.73
C LEU A 72 -2.55 -3.53 -15.47
N VAL A 73 -3.54 -3.15 -16.25
CA VAL A 73 -3.53 -1.90 -17.01
C VAL A 73 -4.74 -1.06 -16.64
N LEU A 74 -4.55 0.25 -16.68
CA LEU A 74 -5.66 1.20 -16.63
C LEU A 74 -6.13 1.45 -18.06
N VAL A 75 -7.42 1.32 -18.29
CA VAL A 75 -8.06 1.57 -19.58
C VAL A 75 -9.21 2.55 -19.41
N GLU A 76 -9.54 3.26 -20.48
CA GLU A 76 -10.65 4.20 -20.54
C GLU A 76 -11.64 3.79 -21.62
N ASN A 77 -12.93 3.87 -21.30
CA ASN A 77 -14.04 3.68 -22.23
C ASN A 77 -15.16 4.67 -21.84
N HIS A 78 -15.61 5.51 -22.78
CA HIS A 78 -16.63 6.54 -22.56
C HIS A 78 -16.41 7.41 -21.30
N ASP A 79 -15.21 7.96 -21.13
CA ASP A 79 -14.83 8.77 -19.96
C ASP A 79 -14.85 8.03 -18.62
N GLU A 80 -15.08 6.70 -18.62
CA GLU A 80 -14.97 5.84 -17.46
C GLU A 80 -13.68 5.03 -17.50
N THR A 81 -12.97 5.00 -16.38
CA THR A 81 -11.72 4.25 -16.25
C THR A 81 -11.94 2.91 -15.56
N PHE A 82 -11.16 1.90 -15.97
CA PHE A 82 -11.24 0.54 -15.45
C PHE A 82 -9.84 -0.07 -15.31
N VAL A 83 -9.65 -0.89 -14.28
CA VAL A 83 -8.48 -1.76 -14.13
C VAL A 83 -8.79 -3.14 -14.72
N VAL A 84 -7.95 -3.59 -15.65
CA VAL A 84 -8.10 -4.90 -16.31
C VAL A 84 -6.75 -5.61 -16.44
N GLU A 85 -6.76 -6.96 -16.53
CA GLU A 85 -5.57 -7.70 -16.95
C GLU A 85 -5.33 -7.47 -18.44
N PHE A 86 -4.08 -7.19 -18.84
CA PHE A 86 -3.77 -6.88 -20.23
C PHE A 86 -4.12 -8.00 -21.20
N LYS A 87 -4.00 -9.28 -20.80
CA LYS A 87 -4.47 -10.41 -21.62
C LYS A 87 -5.95 -10.31 -21.97
N LYS A 88 -6.79 -9.84 -21.03
CA LYS A 88 -8.23 -9.69 -21.26
C LYS A 88 -8.48 -8.51 -22.18
N TYR A 89 -7.80 -7.38 -21.97
CA TYR A 89 -7.88 -6.23 -22.86
C TYR A 89 -7.54 -6.62 -24.31
N ARG A 90 -6.42 -7.32 -24.53
CA ARG A 90 -6.00 -7.82 -25.85
C ARG A 90 -7.03 -8.73 -26.52
N GLN A 91 -7.62 -9.65 -25.74
CA GLN A 91 -8.66 -10.56 -26.25
C GLN A 91 -9.91 -9.81 -26.71
N HIS A 92 -10.34 -8.79 -25.96
CA HIS A 92 -11.49 -7.97 -26.34
C HIS A 92 -11.19 -7.16 -27.61
N GLN A 93 -10.01 -6.56 -27.73
CA GLN A 93 -9.59 -5.79 -28.91
C GLN A 93 -9.49 -6.63 -30.19
N MET A 94 -9.12 -7.90 -30.10
CA MET A 94 -8.99 -8.79 -31.27
C MET A 94 -10.34 -9.37 -31.76
N GLY A 95 -11.40 -9.30 -30.95
CA GLY A 95 -12.68 -9.95 -31.23
C GLY A 95 -13.78 -9.03 -31.73
N LEU A 96 -13.52 -7.74 -31.96
CA LEU A 96 -14.56 -6.73 -32.14
C LEU A 96 -14.27 -5.81 -33.34
N GLU A 97 -15.15 -5.87 -34.36
CA GLU A 97 -15.18 -4.92 -35.49
C GLU A 97 -16.06 -3.68 -35.21
N ASP A 98 -16.82 -3.64 -34.10
CA ASP A 98 -17.95 -2.71 -33.94
C ASP A 98 -18.21 -2.20 -32.49
N CYS A 99 -17.18 -2.12 -31.63
CA CYS A 99 -17.31 -1.52 -30.29
C CYS A 99 -16.52 -0.22 -30.14
N ASP A 100 -16.99 0.65 -29.25
CA ASP A 100 -16.34 1.90 -28.92
C ASP A 100 -14.88 1.71 -28.48
N PRO A 101 -13.97 2.59 -28.93
CA PRO A 101 -12.55 2.41 -28.74
C PRO A 101 -12.18 2.49 -27.25
N THR A 102 -11.77 1.35 -26.68
CA THR A 102 -11.18 1.33 -25.34
C THR A 102 -9.70 1.74 -25.41
N ILE A 103 -9.35 2.85 -24.77
CA ILE A 103 -8.01 3.44 -24.78
C ILE A 103 -7.17 2.83 -23.65
N LEU A 104 -5.95 2.39 -23.96
CA LEU A 104 -4.98 1.97 -22.94
C LEU A 104 -4.27 3.20 -22.36
N LEU A 105 -4.45 3.47 -21.07
CA LEU A 105 -3.81 4.60 -20.39
C LEU A 105 -2.41 4.25 -19.86
N GLY A 106 -2.15 2.99 -19.51
CA GLY A 106 -0.82 2.53 -19.11
C GLY A 106 -0.84 1.31 -18.18
N VAL A 107 0.35 0.90 -17.76
CA VAL A 107 0.57 -0.23 -16.85
C VAL A 107 0.53 0.24 -15.40
N ILE A 108 -0.21 -0.45 -14.55
CA ILE A 108 -0.26 -0.18 -13.11
C ILE A 108 0.94 -0.86 -12.44
N SER A 109 1.84 -0.05 -11.89
CA SER A 109 3.07 -0.52 -11.25
C SER A 109 2.93 -0.63 -9.72
N LEU A 110 2.23 0.32 -9.10
CA LEU A 110 2.06 0.42 -7.65
C LEU A 110 0.60 0.74 -7.31
N SER A 111 0.11 0.15 -6.23
CA SER A 111 -1.13 0.55 -5.55
C SER A 111 -0.80 1.07 -4.15
N VAL A 112 -1.41 2.19 -3.77
CA VAL A 112 -1.29 2.79 -2.45
C VAL A 112 -2.66 2.78 -1.78
N HIS A 113 -2.80 1.96 -0.76
CA HIS A 113 -3.98 1.94 0.10
C HIS A 113 -3.85 2.93 1.25
N HIS A 114 -4.96 3.60 1.59
CA HIS A 114 -4.99 4.67 2.60
C HIS A 114 -5.81 4.25 3.84
N TYR A 115 -5.22 4.34 5.03
CA TYR A 115 -5.90 4.01 6.30
C TYR A 115 -6.52 5.21 7.00
N ARG A 116 -6.15 6.41 6.58
CA ARG A 116 -6.75 7.68 6.99
C ARG A 116 -7.00 8.53 5.76
N LYS A 117 -7.85 9.54 5.87
CA LYS A 117 -8.23 10.41 4.74
C LYS A 117 -6.98 10.94 4.02
N PRO A 118 -6.76 10.57 2.73
CA PRO A 118 -5.58 11.01 2.00
C PRO A 118 -5.66 12.51 1.67
N VAL A 119 -4.51 13.11 1.40
CA VAL A 119 -4.44 14.47 0.83
C VAL A 119 -5.01 14.39 -0.59
N PRO A 120 -5.90 15.30 -1.03
CA PRO A 120 -6.41 15.24 -2.40
C PRO A 120 -5.26 15.36 -3.40
N LEU A 121 -5.27 14.52 -4.44
CA LEU A 121 -4.34 14.67 -5.55
C LEU A 121 -4.59 16.02 -6.26
N PRO A 122 -3.54 16.72 -6.71
CA PRO A 122 -3.71 17.99 -7.42
C PRO A 122 -4.49 17.80 -8.73
N VAL A 123 -5.49 18.66 -8.97
CA VAL A 123 -6.45 18.57 -10.08
C VAL A 123 -5.83 18.86 -11.46
N HIS A 124 -4.58 19.36 -11.49
CA HIS A 124 -3.86 19.73 -12.72
C HIS A 124 -2.44 19.16 -12.71
N ALA A 125 -2.32 17.84 -12.94
CA ALA A 125 -1.03 17.12 -12.97
C ALA A 125 -0.16 17.46 -14.20
N ASN A 126 -0.66 18.18 -15.21
CA ASN A 126 0.05 18.40 -16.48
C ASN A 126 1.25 19.36 -16.41
N LEU A 127 1.54 19.97 -15.26
CA LEU A 127 2.65 20.95 -15.11
C LEU A 127 3.58 20.67 -13.92
N VAL A 128 3.32 19.63 -13.13
CA VAL A 128 4.12 19.31 -11.93
C VAL A 128 4.72 17.92 -12.10
N GLU A 129 6.03 17.85 -12.01
CA GLU A 129 6.78 16.59 -12.00
C GLU A 129 6.23 15.70 -10.89
N LEU A 130 5.92 14.43 -11.21
CA LEU A 130 5.36 13.51 -10.25
C LEU A 130 6.36 13.26 -9.11
N ASP A 131 6.02 13.72 -7.90
CA ASP A 131 6.77 13.44 -6.67
C ASP A 131 5.90 12.67 -5.67
N ILE A 132 5.98 11.35 -5.73
CA ILE A 132 5.22 10.49 -4.81
C ILE A 132 5.75 10.57 -3.36
N HIS A 133 7.01 10.96 -3.17
CA HIS A 133 7.57 11.08 -1.83
C HIS A 133 6.86 12.21 -1.08
N GLN A 134 6.66 13.35 -1.74
CA GLN A 134 5.93 14.48 -1.18
C GLN A 134 4.47 14.13 -0.83
N PHE A 135 3.80 13.27 -1.60
CA PHE A 135 2.43 12.85 -1.31
C PHE A 135 2.32 11.85 -0.15
N LEU A 136 3.35 11.03 0.04
CA LEU A 136 3.31 9.92 0.99
C LEU A 136 4.01 10.20 2.31
N ILE A 137 4.96 11.14 2.34
CA ILE A 137 5.76 11.47 3.52
C ILE A 137 5.44 12.90 3.95
N GLU A 138 4.70 13.03 5.06
CA GLU A 138 4.39 14.34 5.63
C GLU A 138 5.55 14.85 6.49
N ARG A 139 6.17 13.96 7.29
CA ARG A 139 7.18 14.32 8.31
C ARG A 139 8.28 13.28 8.39
N GLU A 140 9.31 13.42 7.56
CA GLU A 140 10.44 12.48 7.45
C GLU A 140 10.96 11.95 8.80
N LEU A 141 11.15 12.83 9.79
CA LEU A 141 11.73 12.47 11.10
C LEU A 141 10.80 11.61 11.97
N SER A 142 9.51 11.56 11.67
CA SER A 142 8.51 10.76 12.38
C SER A 142 7.87 9.65 11.53
N THR A 143 8.31 9.51 10.29
CA THR A 143 7.84 8.47 9.37
C THR A 143 8.78 7.27 9.40
N VAL A 144 8.21 6.07 9.39
CA VAL A 144 8.97 4.80 9.37
C VAL A 144 8.42 3.88 8.32
N LEU A 145 9.30 3.26 7.55
CA LEU A 145 8.94 2.19 6.62
C LEU A 145 9.07 0.84 7.31
N CYS A 146 8.08 -0.03 7.15
CA CYS A 146 8.19 -1.42 7.53
C CYS A 146 7.62 -2.33 6.45
N ARG A 147 8.05 -3.59 6.46
CA ARG A 147 7.55 -4.58 5.51
C ARG A 147 6.61 -5.54 6.22
N ALA A 148 5.41 -5.69 5.67
CA ALA A 148 4.40 -6.59 6.18
C ALA A 148 4.81 -8.05 6.00
N LYS A 149 4.40 -8.90 6.94
CA LYS A 149 4.57 -10.35 6.84
C LYS A 149 3.34 -11.07 7.38
N GLY A 150 2.93 -12.12 6.69
CA GLY A 150 1.78 -12.93 7.04
C GLY A 150 0.46 -12.35 6.53
N GLU A 151 -0.64 -12.93 6.99
CA GLU A 151 -1.95 -12.81 6.33
C GLU A 151 -3.04 -12.20 7.21
N SER A 152 -2.72 -11.81 8.45
CA SER A 152 -3.75 -11.33 9.40
C SER A 152 -4.42 -10.04 8.97
N MET A 153 -3.80 -9.27 8.08
CA MET A 153 -4.31 -7.97 7.63
C MET A 153 -4.83 -8.00 6.18
N LEU A 154 -5.00 -9.20 5.60
CA LEU A 154 -5.72 -9.36 4.34
C LEU A 154 -7.18 -8.93 4.49
N PRO A 155 -7.83 -8.41 3.44
CA PRO A 155 -7.32 -8.24 2.07
C PRO A 155 -6.69 -6.85 1.81
N TYR A 156 -6.24 -6.14 2.84
CA TYR A 156 -5.74 -4.76 2.68
C TYR A 156 -4.21 -4.67 2.72
N ILE A 157 -3.57 -5.41 3.64
CA ILE A 157 -2.10 -5.56 3.71
C ILE A 157 -1.74 -7.02 3.43
N PHE A 158 -0.94 -7.21 2.40
CA PHE A 158 -0.42 -8.51 1.97
C PHE A 158 1.02 -8.70 2.44
N ASN A 159 1.49 -9.93 2.34
CA ASN A 159 2.90 -10.24 2.56
C ASN A 159 3.79 -9.41 1.62
N ASP A 160 4.88 -8.88 2.15
CA ASP A 160 5.84 -8.01 1.44
C ASP A 160 5.35 -6.60 1.06
N ASP A 161 4.11 -6.22 1.37
CA ASP A 161 3.67 -4.82 1.24
C ASP A 161 4.56 -3.91 2.11
N ILE A 162 4.86 -2.73 1.57
CA ILE A 162 5.60 -1.69 2.28
C ILE A 162 4.58 -0.81 3.00
N MET A 163 4.67 -0.73 4.32
CA MET A 163 3.80 0.14 5.13
C MET A 163 4.56 1.40 5.53
N ILE A 164 3.87 2.53 5.43
CA ILE A 164 4.34 3.83 5.93
C ILE A 164 3.66 4.07 7.27
N LEU A 165 4.46 4.08 8.34
CA LEU A 165 4.02 4.33 9.70
C LEU A 165 4.32 5.78 10.09
N GLU A 166 3.36 6.43 10.74
CA GLU A 166 3.53 7.75 11.33
C GLU A 166 3.55 7.66 12.86
N ARG A 167 4.66 8.09 13.46
CA ARG A 167 4.86 8.09 14.92
C ARG A 167 4.26 9.31 15.62
N HIS A 168 4.04 10.39 14.88
CA HIS A 168 3.53 11.64 15.43
C HIS A 168 1.99 11.63 15.60
N LEU A 169 1.30 10.65 14.99
CA LEU A 169 -0.14 10.54 15.07
C LEU A 169 -0.58 9.87 16.37
N THR A 170 -1.54 10.49 17.05
CA THR A 170 -2.27 9.82 18.14
C THR A 170 -3.19 8.75 17.56
N PRO A 171 -3.11 7.49 18.00
CA PRO A 171 -3.98 6.42 17.54
C PRO A 171 -5.44 6.64 17.95
N ILE A 172 -6.37 6.32 17.06
CA ILE A 172 -7.82 6.34 17.29
C ILE A 172 -8.44 4.99 16.97
N SER A 173 -9.62 4.70 17.52
CA SER A 173 -10.36 3.47 17.18
C SER A 173 -10.57 3.38 15.67
N GLY A 174 -10.32 2.18 15.13
CA GLY A 174 -10.37 1.92 13.70
C GLY A 174 -9.03 2.12 12.98
N ASP A 175 -8.03 2.77 13.58
CA ASP A 175 -6.70 2.82 12.98
C ASP A 175 -6.08 1.43 12.87
N VAL A 176 -5.28 1.23 11.83
CA VAL A 176 -4.32 0.13 11.77
C VAL A 176 -2.99 0.62 12.33
N CYS A 177 -2.43 -0.14 13.26
CA CYS A 177 -1.22 0.24 13.99
C CYS A 177 -0.22 -0.90 14.02
N VAL A 178 1.07 -0.54 14.04
CA VAL A 178 2.13 -1.47 14.40
C VAL A 178 2.47 -1.28 15.87
N ILE A 179 2.47 -2.39 16.61
CA ILE A 179 2.56 -2.43 18.06
C ILE A 179 3.49 -3.57 18.44
N ALA A 180 4.36 -3.36 19.42
CA ALA A 180 5.03 -4.47 20.11
C ALA A 180 4.12 -4.96 21.23
N LEU A 181 3.56 -6.15 21.07
CA LEU A 181 2.78 -6.87 22.07
C LEU A 181 3.64 -7.99 22.63
N ASN A 182 3.94 -7.95 23.94
CA ASN A 182 4.80 -8.93 24.61
C ASN A 182 6.14 -9.15 23.88
N HIS A 183 6.74 -8.04 23.42
CA HIS A 183 7.99 -7.97 22.66
C HIS A 183 7.92 -8.47 21.21
N GLU A 184 6.75 -8.87 20.72
CA GLU A 184 6.55 -9.24 19.31
C GLU A 184 5.85 -8.11 18.54
N LEU A 185 6.40 -7.76 17.38
CA LEU A 185 5.78 -6.76 16.50
C LEU A 185 4.57 -7.36 15.78
N VAL A 186 3.41 -6.72 15.94
CA VAL A 186 2.16 -7.07 15.27
C VAL A 186 1.57 -5.85 14.58
N CYS A 187 0.88 -6.09 13.46
CA CYS A 187 0.03 -5.09 12.79
C CYS A 187 -1.42 -5.48 13.02
N LYS A 188 -2.20 -4.58 13.61
CA LYS A 188 -3.60 -4.82 13.97
C LYS A 188 -4.40 -3.54 13.88
N ARG A 189 -5.69 -3.69 13.59
CA ARG A 189 -6.67 -2.63 13.77
C ARG A 189 -6.99 -2.48 15.25
N ILE A 190 -6.95 -1.27 15.78
CA ILE A 190 -7.15 -1.04 17.21
C ILE A 190 -8.58 -0.57 17.50
N ASP A 191 -9.13 -1.01 18.62
CA ASP A 191 -10.29 -0.40 19.27
C ASP A 191 -9.80 0.09 20.64
N VAL A 192 -9.67 1.41 20.76
CA VAL A 192 -9.12 2.07 21.95
C VAL A 192 -10.10 1.93 23.11
N GLU A 193 -11.39 2.12 22.85
CA GLU A 193 -12.45 2.07 23.87
C GLU A 193 -12.57 0.67 24.47
N ARG A 194 -12.50 -0.36 23.62
CA ARG A 194 -12.56 -1.75 24.07
C ARG A 194 -11.19 -2.32 24.40
N SER A 195 -10.07 -1.63 24.20
CA SER A 195 -8.73 -2.21 24.37
C SER A 195 -8.60 -3.57 23.65
N THR A 196 -9.06 -3.63 22.40
CA THR A 196 -9.07 -4.87 21.60
C THR A 196 -8.31 -4.65 20.30
N LEU A 197 -7.52 -5.64 19.90
CA LEU A 197 -6.82 -5.69 18.63
C LEU A 197 -7.56 -6.61 17.68
N TYR A 198 -7.85 -6.13 16.49
CA TYR A 198 -8.54 -6.84 15.43
C TYR A 198 -7.60 -7.10 14.25
N SER A 199 -7.81 -8.24 13.62
CA SER A 199 -7.24 -8.55 12.32
C SER A 199 -8.28 -8.22 11.26
N ASP A 200 -7.88 -7.67 10.11
CA ASP A 200 -8.81 -7.45 9.00
C ASP A 200 -9.20 -8.79 8.35
N ASN A 201 -8.36 -9.80 8.49
CA ASN A 201 -8.68 -11.15 8.09
C ASN A 201 -9.55 -11.85 9.16
N ALA A 202 -10.79 -12.16 8.79
CA ALA A 202 -11.79 -12.79 9.66
C ALA A 202 -11.40 -14.18 10.19
N ALA A 203 -10.40 -14.85 9.59
CA ALA A 203 -9.87 -16.11 10.09
C ALA A 203 -9.12 -15.95 11.44
N PHE A 204 -8.73 -14.73 11.80
CA PHE A 204 -7.97 -14.42 13.00
C PHE A 204 -8.89 -13.84 14.08
N LYS A 205 -8.85 -14.42 15.28
CA LYS A 205 -9.69 -13.97 16.38
C LYS A 205 -9.22 -12.61 16.93
N PRO A 206 -10.15 -11.75 17.39
CA PRO A 206 -9.79 -10.54 18.12
C PRO A 206 -8.97 -10.88 19.38
N TYR A 207 -8.00 -10.04 19.70
CA TYR A 207 -7.18 -10.14 20.90
C TYR A 207 -7.55 -9.02 21.88
N LYS A 208 -8.15 -9.38 23.01
CA LYS A 208 -8.44 -8.44 24.09
C LYS A 208 -7.17 -8.24 24.92
N VAL A 209 -6.70 -6.99 24.97
CA VAL A 209 -5.52 -6.62 25.75
C VAL A 209 -5.82 -6.71 27.24
N ASN A 210 -4.91 -7.33 27.99
CA ASN A 210 -4.91 -7.32 29.44
C ASN A 210 -3.88 -6.31 29.97
N GLN A 211 -4.34 -5.22 30.57
CA GLN A 211 -3.47 -4.13 31.04
C GLN A 211 -2.48 -4.53 32.16
N GLU A 212 -2.74 -5.61 32.90
CA GLU A 212 -1.85 -6.08 33.97
C GLU A 212 -0.78 -7.06 33.48
N LYS A 213 -1.06 -7.77 32.38
CA LYS A 213 -0.22 -8.87 31.90
C LYS A 213 0.49 -8.58 30.59
N ASP A 214 -0.14 -7.82 29.71
CA ASP A 214 0.39 -7.53 28.39
C ASP A 214 1.29 -6.31 28.42
N TYR A 215 2.50 -6.46 27.91
CA TYR A 215 3.36 -5.34 27.59
C TYR A 215 3.00 -4.82 26.20
N LEU A 216 2.57 -3.56 26.12
CA LEU A 216 2.23 -2.89 24.86
C LEU A 216 3.10 -1.66 24.65
N ARG A 217 3.69 -1.57 23.45
CA ARG A 217 4.39 -0.38 22.99
C ARG A 217 3.95 -0.04 21.57
N MET A 218 3.43 1.17 21.37
CA MET A 218 3.09 1.67 20.05
C MET A 218 4.36 1.99 19.24
N HIS A 219 4.43 1.48 18.01
CA HIS A 219 5.52 1.81 17.07
C HIS A 219 5.10 2.84 16.01
N GLY A 220 3.80 2.92 15.70
CA GLY A 220 3.25 3.96 14.81
C GLY A 220 1.88 3.58 14.26
N VAL A 221 1.17 4.58 13.73
CA VAL A 221 -0.09 4.40 13.00
C VAL A 221 0.24 4.13 11.54
N VAL A 222 -0.30 3.07 10.94
CA VAL A 222 -0.16 2.81 9.50
C VAL A 222 -0.95 3.88 8.76
N ARG A 223 -0.24 4.69 7.97
CA ARG A 223 -0.84 5.73 7.14
C ARG A 223 -1.17 5.19 5.75
N TYR A 224 -0.21 4.49 5.15
CA TYR A 224 -0.31 3.91 3.81
C TYR A 224 0.22 2.47 3.78
N ALA A 225 -0.36 1.64 2.92
CA ALA A 225 0.19 0.35 2.50
C ALA A 225 0.44 0.39 0.98
N LEU A 226 1.68 0.15 0.58
CA LEU A 226 2.16 0.20 -0.78
C LEU A 226 2.35 -1.23 -1.28
N ARG A 227 1.60 -1.58 -2.33
CA ARG A 227 1.72 -2.86 -3.01
C ARG A 227 2.31 -2.68 -4.39
N LEU A 228 3.42 -3.37 -4.63
CA LEU A 228 3.99 -3.55 -5.95
C LEU A 228 3.08 -4.47 -6.77
N ILE A 229 2.41 -3.90 -7.77
CA ILE A 229 1.54 -4.64 -8.70
C ILE A 229 2.36 -5.25 -9.83
N ARG A 230 3.32 -4.47 -10.35
CA ARG A 230 4.36 -4.95 -11.26
C ARG A 230 5.69 -4.89 -10.51
N GLY A 231 6.44 -5.99 -10.53
CA GLY A 231 7.77 -6.01 -9.94
C GLY A 231 8.67 -4.94 -10.55
N ILE A 232 9.46 -4.25 -9.73
CA ILE A 232 10.47 -3.31 -10.23
C ILE A 232 11.48 -4.13 -11.01
N HIS A 233 11.52 -3.95 -12.33
CA HIS A 233 12.64 -4.44 -13.12
C HIS A 233 13.86 -3.62 -12.72
N ALA A 234 14.74 -4.18 -11.88
CA ALA A 234 16.09 -3.65 -11.77
C ALA A 234 16.65 -3.66 -13.19
N GLY A 235 16.83 -2.48 -13.79
CA GLY A 235 17.47 -2.38 -15.09
C GLY A 235 18.80 -3.13 -15.01
N ASN A 236 18.96 -4.12 -15.88
CA ASN A 236 20.29 -4.63 -16.18
C ASN A 236 21.07 -3.46 -16.79
N HIS A 237 21.84 -2.77 -15.95
CA HIS A 237 23.00 -2.00 -16.40
C HIS A 237 24.14 -2.98 -16.68
#